data_AF-A0A4R3XNF4-F1
#
_entry.id   AF-A0A4R3XNF4-F1
#
_cell.length_a   1.000
_cell.length_b   1.000
_cell.length_c   1.000
_cell.angle_alpha   90.00
_cell.angle_beta   90.00
_cell.angle_gamma   90.00
#
_symmetry.space_group_name_H-M   'P 1'
#
loop_
_entity.id
_entity.type
_entity.pdbx_description
1 polymer ?
#
loop_
_entity_poly.entity_id
_entity_poly.type
_entity_poly.pdbx_seq_one_letter_code
_entity_poly.pdbx_strand_id
1 'polypeptide(L)'
;MTSSRRSYHRASEAERREDLILATLDCIAEFGIQGATVRQIATRAGVTGGLIRHYFAGKDQMLQAAYRKVMTGMTETAITAAIEGETAKARLRRFIVANVTPPVTDPRTLSLWAAFISHIQIDPSFAAIHRENYFAFLEALETLLTAFFAEQNREVSSKECRAHAIALNALVDGLWLEGTLAADMFAEKELAGNALISVEALLRLEPGELSADER
;
A
#
# COMPACT_ATOMS: atom_id res chain seq x y z
N MET A 1 -36.41 22.87 -24.99
CA MET A 1 -35.19 22.09 -25.24
C MET A 1 -33.98 22.95 -24.87
N THR A 2 -33.59 22.94 -23.60
CA THR A 2 -32.40 23.66 -23.09
C THR A 2 -31.22 22.72 -23.09
N SER A 3 -30.33 22.88 -24.07
CA SER A 3 -29.08 22.14 -24.20
C SER A 3 -28.09 22.60 -23.13
N SER A 4 -27.96 21.83 -22.05
CA SER A 4 -26.89 21.96 -21.06
C SER A 4 -25.55 21.59 -21.71
N ARG A 5 -24.74 22.60 -22.08
CA ARG A 5 -23.33 22.38 -22.45
C ARG A 5 -22.59 21.81 -21.25
N ARG A 6 -22.27 20.52 -21.29
CA ARG A 6 -21.27 19.91 -20.38
C ARG A 6 -19.98 20.71 -20.51
N SER A 7 -19.58 21.36 -19.42
CA SER A 7 -18.25 21.97 -19.29
C SER A 7 -17.21 20.88 -19.51
N TYR A 8 -16.45 20.96 -20.60
CA TYR A 8 -15.28 20.13 -20.80
C TYR A 8 -14.22 20.62 -19.81
N HIS A 9 -14.22 20.04 -18.61
CA HIS A 9 -13.11 20.21 -17.69
C HIS A 9 -11.86 19.62 -18.35
N ARG A 10 -10.92 20.47 -18.76
CA ARG A 10 -9.65 20.02 -19.31
C ARG A 10 -8.84 19.49 -18.15
N ALA A 11 -8.90 18.17 -17.94
CA ALA A 11 -8.05 17.50 -16.96
C ALA A 11 -6.59 17.97 -17.17
N SER A 12 -5.94 18.31 -16.06
CA SER A 12 -4.52 18.63 -16.02
C SER A 12 -3.69 17.47 -16.54
N GLU A 13 -2.44 17.76 -16.88
CA GLU A 13 -1.49 16.73 -17.32
C GLU A 13 -1.30 15.64 -16.26
N ALA A 14 -1.29 16.01 -14.99
CA ALA A 14 -1.19 15.08 -13.86
C ALA A 14 -2.43 14.19 -13.73
N GLU A 15 -3.63 14.77 -13.77
CA GLU A 15 -4.89 14.00 -13.73
C GLU A 15 -4.98 13.02 -14.90
N ARG A 16 -4.57 13.44 -16.11
CA ARG A 16 -4.59 12.55 -17.28
C ARG A 16 -3.61 11.39 -17.13
N ARG A 17 -2.43 11.66 -16.58
CA ARG A 17 -1.44 10.62 -16.30
C ARG A 17 -1.97 9.63 -15.25
N GLU A 18 -2.67 10.13 -14.24
CA GLU A 18 -3.31 9.30 -13.21
C GLU A 18 -4.43 8.44 -13.81
N ASP A 19 -5.31 8.99 -14.64
CA ASP A 19 -6.36 8.23 -15.35
C ASP A 19 -5.78 7.04 -16.12
N LEU A 20 -4.64 7.25 -16.79
CA LEU A 20 -3.94 6.20 -17.53
C LEU A 20 -3.36 5.12 -16.62
N ILE A 21 -2.86 5.49 -15.45
CA ILE A 21 -2.35 4.54 -14.45
C ILE A 21 -3.51 3.70 -13.89
N LEU A 22 -4.63 4.33 -13.53
CA LEU A 22 -5.81 3.64 -13.04
C LEU A 22 -6.39 2.68 -14.09
N ALA A 23 -6.50 3.13 -15.35
CA ALA A 23 -6.92 2.27 -16.46
C ALA A 23 -5.95 1.10 -16.69
N THR A 24 -4.65 1.31 -16.48
CA THR A 24 -3.64 0.24 -16.54
C THR A 24 -3.89 -0.79 -15.44
N LEU A 25 -4.10 -0.34 -14.20
CA LEU A 25 -4.41 -1.22 -13.06
C LEU A 25 -5.70 -2.01 -13.27
N ASP A 26 -6.75 -1.37 -13.77
CA ASP A 26 -8.00 -2.05 -14.13
C ASP A 26 -7.75 -3.14 -15.17
N CYS A 27 -6.98 -2.84 -16.23
CA CYS A 27 -6.68 -3.82 -17.27
C CYS A 27 -5.85 -4.99 -16.74
N ILE A 28 -4.91 -4.76 -15.83
CA ILE A 28 -4.12 -5.82 -15.21
C ILE A 28 -5.00 -6.69 -14.31
N ALA A 29 -5.87 -6.08 -13.51
CA ALA A 29 -6.78 -6.83 -12.62
C ALA A 29 -7.73 -7.75 -13.40
N GLU A 30 -8.14 -7.36 -14.61
CA GLU A 30 -9.09 -8.14 -15.42
C GLU A 30 -8.41 -9.14 -16.37
N PHE A 31 -7.29 -8.76 -16.98
CA PHE A 31 -6.66 -9.52 -18.07
C PHE A 31 -5.25 -10.04 -17.73
N GLY A 32 -4.75 -9.75 -16.53
CA GLY A 32 -3.35 -9.95 -16.16
C GLY A 32 -2.40 -9.00 -16.90
N ILE A 33 -1.12 -8.99 -16.50
CA ILE A 33 -0.10 -8.12 -17.11
C ILE A 33 0.03 -8.38 -18.61
N GLN A 34 0.05 -9.64 -19.04
CA GLN A 34 0.20 -9.98 -20.45
C GLN A 34 -1.01 -9.52 -21.28
N GLY A 35 -2.22 -9.73 -20.77
CA GLY A 35 -3.46 -9.33 -21.41
C GLY A 35 -3.75 -7.83 -21.38
N ALA A 36 -3.08 -7.02 -20.54
CA ALA A 36 -3.23 -5.58 -20.52
C ALA A 36 -2.49 -4.90 -21.69
N THR A 37 -3.09 -4.86 -22.88
CA THR A 37 -2.47 -4.20 -24.06
C THR A 37 -2.66 -2.67 -24.04
N VAL A 38 -1.74 -1.93 -24.68
CA VAL A 38 -1.86 -0.47 -24.86
C VAL A 38 -3.20 -0.07 -25.48
N ARG A 39 -3.74 -0.88 -26.39
CA ARG A 39 -5.04 -0.64 -27.02
C ARG A 39 -6.19 -0.75 -26.02
N GLN A 40 -6.19 -1.79 -25.17
CA GLN A 40 -7.20 -1.94 -24.13
C GLN A 40 -7.12 -0.81 -23.11
N ILE A 41 -5.92 -0.44 -22.69
CA ILE A 41 -5.73 0.66 -21.74
C ILE A 41 -6.21 1.99 -22.32
N ALA A 42 -5.87 2.27 -23.59
CA ALA A 42 -6.37 3.47 -24.30
C ALA A 42 -7.89 3.50 -24.36
N THR A 43 -8.50 2.37 -24.70
CA THR A 43 -9.96 2.23 -24.77
C THR A 43 -10.59 2.47 -23.40
N ARG A 44 -10.02 1.90 -22.34
CA ARG A 44 -10.50 2.04 -20.95
C ARG A 44 -10.37 3.47 -20.43
N ALA A 45 -9.25 4.13 -20.69
CA ALA A 45 -9.03 5.53 -20.33
C ALA A 45 -9.81 6.53 -21.21
N GLY A 46 -10.48 6.07 -22.27
CA GLY A 46 -11.20 6.94 -23.21
C GLY A 46 -10.28 7.83 -24.04
N VAL A 47 -9.06 7.38 -24.33
CA VAL A 47 -8.04 8.13 -25.07
C VAL A 47 -7.54 7.39 -26.31
N THR A 48 -6.81 8.09 -27.18
CA THR A 48 -6.13 7.45 -28.31
C THR A 48 -4.79 6.86 -27.88
N GLY A 49 -4.32 5.82 -28.57
CA GLY A 49 -2.97 5.29 -28.34
C GLY A 49 -1.86 6.30 -28.61
N GLY A 50 -2.12 7.30 -29.47
CA GLY A 50 -1.21 8.43 -29.68
C GLY A 50 -1.05 9.30 -28.43
N LEU A 51 -2.14 9.52 -27.68
CA LEU A 51 -2.08 10.27 -26.42
C LEU A 51 -1.29 9.52 -25.35
N ILE A 52 -1.41 8.19 -25.27
CA ILE A 52 -0.61 7.39 -24.32
C ILE A 52 0.89 7.64 -24.53
N ARG A 53 1.36 7.69 -25.78
CA ARG A 53 2.78 7.93 -26.11
C ARG A 53 3.30 9.29 -25.64
N HIS A 54 2.42 10.25 -25.37
CA HIS A 54 2.81 11.52 -24.76
C HIS A 54 3.23 11.34 -23.29
N TYR A 55 2.57 10.44 -22.56
CA TYR A 55 2.79 10.20 -21.12
C TYR A 55 3.74 9.04 -20.84
N PHE A 56 3.71 8.03 -21.70
CA PHE A 56 4.46 6.79 -21.52
C PHE A 56 5.11 6.34 -22.83
N ALA A 57 6.42 6.11 -22.81
CA ALA A 57 7.19 5.65 -23.97
C ALA A 57 6.75 4.25 -24.45
N GLY A 58 6.15 3.45 -23.56
CA GLY A 58 5.65 2.12 -23.88
C GLY A 58 4.93 1.46 -22.71
N LYS A 59 4.48 0.21 -22.94
CA LYS A 59 3.72 -0.59 -21.97
C LYS A 59 4.50 -0.75 -20.66
N ASP A 60 5.80 -1.02 -20.71
CA ASP A 60 6.61 -1.27 -19.51
C ASP A 60 6.61 -0.07 -18.56
N GLN A 61 6.70 1.16 -19.08
CA GLN A 61 6.63 2.35 -18.25
C GLN A 61 5.25 2.54 -17.60
N MET A 62 4.18 2.13 -18.29
CA MET A 62 2.82 2.12 -17.72
C MET A 62 2.72 1.09 -16.59
N LEU A 63 3.26 -0.12 -16.80
CA LEU A 63 3.28 -1.18 -15.79
C LEU A 63 4.11 -0.76 -14.56
N GLN A 64 5.25 -0.12 -14.76
CA GLN A 64 6.08 0.42 -13.68
C GLN A 64 5.35 1.53 -12.90
N ALA A 65 4.65 2.43 -13.60
CA ALA A 65 3.85 3.47 -12.96
C ALA A 65 2.67 2.88 -12.16
N ALA A 66 2.00 1.87 -12.72
CA ALA A 66 0.95 1.12 -12.06
C ALA A 66 1.45 0.39 -10.82
N TYR A 67 2.59 -0.32 -10.90
CA TYR A 67 3.17 -0.99 -9.75
C TYR A 67 3.54 0.00 -8.63
N ARG A 68 4.18 1.11 -8.99
CA ARG A 68 4.49 2.18 -8.03
C ARG A 68 3.22 2.70 -7.35
N LYS A 69 2.14 2.94 -8.11
CA LYS A 69 0.86 3.41 -7.55
C LYS A 69 0.29 2.46 -6.51
N VAL A 70 0.31 1.14 -6.78
CA VAL A 70 -0.18 0.12 -5.84
C VAL A 70 0.64 0.12 -4.55
N MET A 71 1.97 0.05 -4.68
CA MET A 71 2.86 -0.01 -3.51
C MET A 71 2.78 1.27 -2.66
N THR A 72 2.80 2.44 -3.31
CA THR A 72 2.73 3.73 -2.61
C THR A 72 1.37 3.93 -1.94
N GLY A 73 0.27 3.52 -2.60
CA GLY A 73 -1.08 3.66 -2.03
C GLY A 73 -1.29 2.85 -0.74
N MET A 74 -0.73 1.64 -0.65
CA MET A 74 -0.78 0.83 0.57
C MET A 74 -0.04 1.54 1.73
N THR A 75 1.20 1.97 1.48
CA THR A 75 2.01 2.69 2.48
C THR A 75 1.37 4.01 2.90
N GLU A 76 0.86 4.81 1.95
CA GLU A 76 0.19 6.09 2.23
C GLU A 76 -1.08 5.91 3.08
N THR A 77 -1.85 4.86 2.84
CA THR A 77 -3.05 4.55 3.63
C THR A 77 -2.68 4.30 5.10
N ALA A 78 -1.65 3.49 5.33
CA ALA A 78 -1.18 3.19 6.69
C ALA A 78 -0.59 4.43 7.39
N ILE A 79 0.20 5.24 6.68
CA ILE A 79 0.75 6.50 7.20
C ILE A 79 -0.37 7.49 7.55
N THR A 80 -1.38 7.62 6.69
CA THR A 80 -2.52 8.51 6.93
C THR A 80 -3.26 8.12 8.20
N ALA A 81 -3.55 6.83 8.38
CA ALA A 81 -4.16 6.32 9.60
C ALA A 81 -3.30 6.61 10.84
N ALA A 82 -1.98 6.49 10.72
CA ALA A 82 -1.06 6.81 11.81
C ALA A 82 -1.12 8.29 12.21
N ILE A 83 -1.23 9.22 11.26
CA ILE A 83 -1.26 10.67 11.53
C ILE A 83 -2.45 11.08 12.40
N GLU A 84 -3.56 10.35 12.32
CA GLU A 84 -4.76 10.60 13.14
C GLU A 84 -4.59 10.24 14.62
N GLY A 85 -3.49 9.58 15.01
CA GLY A 85 -3.20 9.25 16.40
C GLY A 85 -2.63 10.45 17.19
N GLU A 86 -3.21 10.72 18.35
CA GLU A 86 -2.77 11.81 19.24
C GLU A 86 -1.44 11.49 19.97
N THR A 87 -1.24 10.23 20.34
CA THR A 87 -0.03 9.74 21.05
C THR A 87 0.80 8.83 20.15
N ALA A 88 2.10 8.69 20.40
CA ALA A 88 2.96 7.81 19.61
C ALA A 88 2.46 6.36 19.64
N LYS A 89 1.96 5.90 20.80
CA LYS A 89 1.24 4.64 20.95
C LYS A 89 0.04 4.53 20.00
N ALA A 90 -0.85 5.54 19.98
CA ALA A 90 -2.04 5.53 19.11
C ALA A 90 -1.64 5.53 17.63
N ARG A 91 -0.59 6.27 17.25
CA ARG A 91 -0.07 6.29 15.86
C ARG A 91 0.44 4.92 15.43
N LEU A 92 1.24 4.26 16.27
CA LEU A 92 1.75 2.91 15.99
C LEU A 92 0.61 1.89 15.89
N ARG A 93 -0.34 1.90 16.84
CA ARG A 93 -1.53 1.05 16.81
C ARG A 93 -2.31 1.24 15.49
N ARG A 94 -2.63 2.48 15.12
CA ARG A 94 -3.37 2.79 13.89
C ARG A 94 -2.63 2.36 12.63
N PHE A 95 -1.31 2.57 12.58
CA PHE A 95 -0.48 2.10 11.48
C PHE A 95 -0.56 0.58 11.30
N ILE A 96 -0.43 -0.18 12.39
CA ILE A 96 -0.50 -1.65 12.36
C ILE A 96 -1.88 -2.11 11.89
N VAL A 97 -2.95 -1.57 12.49
CA VAL A 97 -4.34 -1.94 12.16
C VAL A 97 -4.66 -1.64 10.70
N ALA A 98 -4.26 -0.46 10.20
CA ALA A 98 -4.54 -0.06 8.82
C ALA A 98 -3.91 -1.00 7.78
N ASN A 99 -2.73 -1.58 8.07
CA ASN A 99 -2.08 -2.51 7.14
C ASN A 99 -2.76 -3.88 7.05
N VAL A 100 -3.54 -4.27 8.06
CA VAL A 100 -4.18 -5.60 8.15
C VAL A 100 -5.71 -5.51 8.08
N THR A 101 -6.25 -4.37 7.63
CA THR A 101 -7.69 -4.16 7.47
C THR A 101 -8.00 -3.45 6.14
N PRO A 102 -9.26 -3.50 5.66
CA PRO A 102 -9.64 -2.74 4.48
C PRO A 102 -9.45 -1.23 4.69
N PRO A 103 -9.04 -0.47 3.67
CA PRO A 103 -8.95 -0.87 2.26
C PRO A 103 -7.61 -1.51 1.86
N VAL A 104 -6.64 -1.68 2.77
CA VAL A 104 -5.33 -2.28 2.43
C VAL A 104 -5.45 -3.78 2.17
N THR A 105 -6.25 -4.49 2.97
CA THR A 105 -6.64 -5.89 2.67
C THR A 105 -7.78 -5.89 1.66
N ASP A 106 -7.42 -5.95 0.38
CA ASP A 106 -8.34 -5.92 -0.75
C ASP A 106 -7.93 -6.98 -1.79
N PRO A 107 -8.82 -7.91 -2.18
CA PRO A 107 -8.51 -8.98 -3.13
C PRO A 107 -7.93 -8.46 -4.46
N ARG A 108 -8.39 -7.28 -4.91
CA ARG A 108 -7.86 -6.66 -6.13
C ARG A 108 -6.41 -6.21 -5.94
N THR A 109 -6.09 -5.59 -4.81
CA THR A 109 -4.73 -5.16 -4.45
C THR A 109 -3.78 -6.34 -4.37
N LEU A 110 -4.18 -7.46 -3.75
CA LEU A 110 -3.39 -8.69 -3.74
C LEU A 110 -3.17 -9.26 -5.15
N SER A 111 -4.21 -9.30 -5.98
CA SER A 111 -4.09 -9.78 -7.36
C SER A 111 -3.08 -8.95 -8.17
N LEU A 112 -3.14 -7.62 -8.03
CA LEU A 112 -2.19 -6.70 -8.66
C LEU A 112 -0.77 -6.93 -8.14
N TRP A 113 -0.59 -7.02 -6.82
CA TRP A 113 0.70 -7.29 -6.20
C TRP A 113 1.30 -8.63 -6.67
N ALA A 114 0.50 -9.70 -6.69
CA ALA A 114 0.92 -11.02 -7.15
C ALA A 114 1.31 -11.02 -8.64
N ALA A 115 0.63 -10.23 -9.47
CA ALA A 115 1.01 -10.04 -10.86
C ALA A 115 2.40 -9.38 -10.98
N PHE A 116 2.68 -8.36 -10.15
CA PHE A 116 3.93 -7.60 -10.21
C PHE A 116 5.12 -8.30 -9.53
N ILE A 117 4.92 -9.03 -8.42
CA ILE A 117 6.04 -9.62 -7.66
C ILE A 117 6.85 -10.61 -8.50
N SER A 118 6.21 -11.33 -9.42
CA SER A 118 6.89 -12.24 -10.35
C SER A 118 7.91 -11.55 -11.26
N HIS A 119 7.77 -10.24 -11.50
CA HIS A 119 8.65 -9.45 -12.36
C HIS A 119 9.85 -8.86 -11.60
N ILE A 120 9.82 -8.81 -10.26
CA ILE A 120 10.88 -8.22 -9.43
C ILE A 120 12.24 -8.88 -9.67
N GLN A 121 12.25 -10.20 -9.90
CA GLN A 121 13.49 -10.95 -10.16
C GLN A 121 13.96 -10.86 -11.61
N ILE A 122 13.12 -10.37 -12.52
CA ILE A 122 13.32 -10.43 -13.97
C ILE A 122 13.66 -9.05 -14.54
N ASP A 123 13.05 -7.98 -14.04
CA ASP A 123 13.25 -6.59 -14.50
C ASP A 123 13.83 -5.72 -13.37
N PRO A 124 15.05 -5.18 -13.54
CA PRO A 124 15.69 -4.28 -12.57
C PRO A 124 14.85 -3.06 -12.19
N SER A 125 13.99 -2.57 -13.09
CA SER A 125 13.12 -1.43 -12.85
C SER A 125 12.04 -1.73 -11.81
N PHE A 126 11.45 -2.93 -11.86
CA PHE A 126 10.50 -3.39 -10.85
C PHE A 126 11.21 -3.64 -9.52
N ALA A 127 12.43 -4.18 -9.55
CA ALA A 127 13.24 -4.35 -8.35
C ALA A 127 13.58 -3.01 -7.69
N ALA A 128 13.89 -1.97 -8.47
CA ALA A 128 14.12 -0.62 -7.96
C ALA A 128 12.86 -0.06 -7.29
N ILE A 129 11.71 -0.12 -7.95
CA ILE A 129 10.42 0.34 -7.41
C ILE A 129 10.07 -0.39 -6.11
N HIS A 130 10.27 -1.72 -6.07
CA HIS A 130 10.00 -2.49 -4.87
C HIS A 130 10.91 -2.06 -3.71
N ARG A 131 12.22 -1.89 -3.97
CA ARG A 131 13.18 -1.43 -2.97
C ARG A 131 12.83 -0.04 -2.44
N GLU A 132 12.50 0.90 -3.33
CA GLU A 132 12.08 2.26 -2.95
C GLU A 132 10.90 2.22 -1.97
N ASN A 133 9.85 1.45 -2.28
CA ASN A 133 8.68 1.36 -1.41
C ASN A 133 8.98 0.62 -0.10
N TYR A 134 9.78 -0.45 -0.15
CA TYR A 134 10.23 -1.17 1.05
C TYR A 134 11.02 -0.25 2.00
N PHE A 135 11.92 0.57 1.45
CA PHE A 135 12.66 1.55 2.25
C PHE A 135 11.75 2.59 2.88
N ALA A 136 10.81 3.14 2.12
CA ALA A 136 9.84 4.12 2.65
C ALA A 136 8.98 3.53 3.78
N PHE A 137 8.54 2.28 3.64
CA PHE A 137 7.77 1.59 4.68
C PHE A 137 8.60 1.34 5.95
N LEU A 138 9.84 0.85 5.80
CA LEU A 138 10.74 0.67 6.93
C LEU A 138 11.06 1.98 7.64
N GLU A 139 11.29 3.07 6.90
CA GLU A 139 11.55 4.39 7.46
C GLU A 139 10.35 4.91 8.28
N ALA A 140 9.13 4.70 7.78
CA ALA A 140 7.90 5.02 8.51
C ALA A 140 7.80 4.21 9.81
N LEU A 141 8.06 2.90 9.77
CA LEU A 141 8.08 2.05 10.96
C LEU A 141 9.16 2.47 11.97
N GLU A 142 10.40 2.70 11.52
CA GLU A 142 11.50 3.16 12.38
C GLU A 142 11.15 4.49 13.06
N THR A 143 10.49 5.41 12.34
CA THR A 143 10.00 6.69 12.88
C THR A 143 8.94 6.48 13.96
N LEU A 144 7.93 5.64 13.68
CA LEU A 144 6.85 5.34 14.63
C LEU A 144 7.37 4.63 15.88
N LEU A 145 8.26 3.65 15.72
CA LEU A 145 8.86 2.91 16.82
C LEU A 145 9.74 3.81 17.69
N THR A 146 10.55 4.68 17.08
CA THR A 146 11.39 5.63 17.83
C THR A 146 10.54 6.56 18.69
N ALA A 147 9.46 7.12 18.12
CA ALA A 147 8.53 7.96 18.86
C ALA A 147 7.82 7.18 19.98
N PHE A 148 7.39 5.95 19.71
CA PHE A 148 6.71 5.09 20.68
C PHE A 148 7.62 4.75 21.87
N PHE A 149 8.86 4.33 21.63
CA PHE A 149 9.78 4.01 22.71
C PHE A 149 10.18 5.25 23.53
N ALA A 150 10.33 6.42 22.88
CA ALA A 150 10.57 7.67 23.58
C ALA A 150 9.40 8.05 24.51
N GLU A 151 8.15 7.88 24.06
CA GLU A 151 6.94 8.10 24.88
C GLU A 151 6.93 7.20 26.14
N GLN A 152 7.45 5.97 26.02
CA GLN A 152 7.58 5.03 27.13
C GLN A 152 8.85 5.19 27.97
N ASN A 153 9.66 6.23 27.72
CA ASN A 153 10.96 6.43 28.38
C ASN A 153 11.90 5.21 28.26
N ARG A 154 11.80 4.46 27.16
CA ARG A 154 12.64 3.30 26.86
C ARG A 154 13.66 3.69 25.81
N GLU A 155 14.94 3.61 26.17
CA GLU A 155 16.02 3.80 25.18
C GLU A 155 16.17 2.54 24.32
N VAL A 156 16.20 2.75 23.00
CA VAL A 156 16.38 1.68 22.01
C VAL A 156 17.44 2.14 21.02
N SER A 157 18.43 1.27 20.77
CA SER A 157 19.47 1.58 19.79
C SER A 157 18.91 1.60 18.36
N SER A 158 19.51 2.37 17.44
CA SER A 158 19.07 2.39 16.03
C SER A 158 19.10 0.99 15.39
N LYS A 159 20.05 0.14 15.80
CA LYS A 159 20.12 -1.26 15.32
C LYS A 159 18.93 -2.10 15.80
N GLU A 160 18.52 -1.94 17.05
CA GLU A 160 17.37 -2.63 17.62
C GLU A 160 16.06 -2.12 17.02
N CYS A 161 15.91 -0.80 16.87
CA CYS A 161 14.75 -0.18 16.21
C CYS A 161 14.58 -0.71 14.78
N ARG A 162 15.68 -0.76 14.01
CA ARG A 162 15.69 -1.34 12.66
C ARG A 162 15.32 -2.82 12.65
N ALA A 163 15.81 -3.60 13.60
CA ALA A 163 15.45 -5.02 13.71
C ALA A 163 13.95 -5.20 14.00
N HIS A 164 13.38 -4.36 14.88
CA HIS A 164 11.94 -4.34 15.14
C HIS A 164 11.15 -3.93 13.89
N ALA A 165 11.56 -2.89 13.16
CA ALA A 165 10.89 -2.48 11.93
C ALA A 165 10.86 -3.59 10.87
N ILE A 166 11.97 -4.31 10.66
CA ILE A 166 12.03 -5.45 9.73
C ILE A 166 11.10 -6.58 10.19
N ALA A 167 11.11 -6.93 11.48
CA ALA A 167 10.26 -7.97 12.02
C ALA A 167 8.76 -7.61 11.93
N LEU A 168 8.41 -6.36 12.22
CA LEU A 168 7.04 -5.85 12.10
C LEU A 168 6.58 -5.85 10.64
N ASN A 169 7.42 -5.42 9.70
CA ASN A 169 7.10 -5.51 8.27
C ASN A 169 6.79 -6.94 7.86
N ALA A 170 7.63 -7.91 8.24
CA ALA A 170 7.41 -9.32 7.91
C ALA A 170 6.12 -9.90 8.53
N LEU A 171 5.79 -9.51 9.76
CA LEU A 171 4.52 -9.88 10.41
C LEU A 171 3.33 -9.30 9.66
N VAL A 172 3.38 -8.01 9.32
CA VAL A 172 2.34 -7.31 8.58
C VAL A 172 2.13 -7.95 7.20
N ASP A 173 3.19 -8.26 6.46
CA ASP A 173 3.10 -8.92 5.15
C ASP A 173 2.36 -10.28 5.26
N GLY A 174 2.68 -11.07 6.29
CA GLY A 174 2.02 -12.35 6.54
C GLY A 174 0.53 -12.20 6.86
N LEU A 175 0.18 -11.29 7.77
CA LEU A 175 -1.22 -11.05 8.16
C LEU A 175 -2.04 -10.38 7.05
N TRP A 176 -1.41 -9.53 6.25
CA TRP A 176 -2.03 -8.94 5.07
C TRP A 176 -2.38 -10.00 4.02
N LEU A 177 -1.49 -10.99 3.79
CA LEU A 177 -1.78 -12.13 2.92
C LEU A 177 -2.95 -12.95 3.45
N GLU A 178 -2.95 -13.32 4.73
CA GLU A 178 -4.05 -14.05 5.38
C GLU A 178 -5.37 -13.29 5.25
N GLY A 179 -5.39 -12.02 5.63
CA GLY A 179 -6.59 -11.17 5.60
C GLY A 179 -7.12 -10.87 4.21
N THR A 180 -6.30 -11.06 3.18
CA THR A 180 -6.75 -10.85 1.79
C THR A 180 -7.14 -12.18 1.11
N LEU A 181 -6.51 -13.30 1.45
CA LEU A 181 -6.80 -14.62 0.86
C LEU A 181 -7.95 -15.36 1.54
N ALA A 182 -8.11 -15.19 2.85
CA ALA A 182 -9.01 -15.97 3.69
C ALA A 182 -9.90 -15.06 4.56
N ALA A 183 -10.28 -13.89 4.04
CA ALA A 183 -11.04 -12.88 4.79
C ALA A 183 -12.32 -13.42 5.45
N ASP A 184 -12.98 -14.40 4.83
CA ASP A 184 -14.20 -15.05 5.32
C ASP A 184 -13.95 -16.05 6.46
N MET A 185 -12.69 -16.39 6.75
CA MET A 185 -12.31 -17.29 7.83
C MET A 185 -12.12 -16.60 9.18
N PHE A 186 -12.09 -15.26 9.22
CA PHE A 186 -11.80 -14.48 10.42
C PHE A 186 -13.01 -13.68 10.89
N ALA A 187 -13.19 -13.56 12.20
CA ALA A 187 -14.18 -12.67 12.78
C ALA A 187 -13.80 -11.19 12.57
N GLU A 188 -14.79 -10.30 12.75
CA GLU A 188 -14.55 -8.87 12.67
C GLU A 188 -13.43 -8.45 13.65
N LYS A 189 -12.43 -7.73 13.15
CA LYS A 189 -11.25 -7.25 13.90
C LYS A 189 -10.31 -8.35 14.44
N GLU A 190 -10.55 -9.63 14.17
CA GLU A 190 -9.71 -10.72 14.70
C GLU A 190 -8.25 -10.59 14.24
N LEU A 191 -8.01 -10.37 12.96
CA LEU A 191 -6.65 -10.18 12.43
C LEU A 191 -5.97 -8.93 12.99
N ALA A 192 -6.72 -7.83 13.15
CA ALA A 192 -6.20 -6.62 13.75
C ALA A 192 -5.79 -6.84 15.21
N GLY A 193 -6.61 -7.56 15.99
CA GLY A 193 -6.28 -7.96 17.35
C GLY A 193 -5.03 -8.85 17.41
N ASN A 194 -4.96 -9.87 16.56
CA ASN A 194 -3.82 -10.78 16.45
C ASN A 194 -2.53 -10.04 16.05
N ALA A 195 -2.62 -9.06 15.16
CA ALA A 195 -1.51 -8.21 14.78
C ALA A 195 -0.97 -7.43 15.99
N LEU A 196 -1.84 -6.77 16.75
CA LEU A 196 -1.44 -5.98 17.91
C LEU A 196 -0.82 -6.83 19.01
N ILE A 197 -1.41 -7.98 19.34
CA ILE A 197 -0.86 -8.94 20.31
C ILE A 197 0.53 -9.44 19.86
N SER A 198 0.67 -9.75 18.57
CA SER A 198 1.94 -10.22 18.00
C SER A 198 3.00 -9.12 18.05
N VAL A 199 2.63 -7.85 17.82
CA VAL A 199 3.53 -6.70 17.97
C VAL A 199 3.94 -6.51 19.43
N GLU A 200 3.01 -6.62 20.39
CA GLU A 200 3.35 -6.58 21.82
C GLU A 200 4.43 -7.61 22.16
N ALA A 201 4.25 -8.87 21.71
CA ALA A 201 5.23 -9.92 21.92
C ALA A 201 6.58 -9.63 21.25
N LEU A 202 6.58 -9.15 19.99
CA LEU A 202 7.81 -8.80 19.25
C LEU A 202 8.59 -7.66 19.89
N LEU A 203 7.89 -6.67 20.43
CA LEU A 203 8.48 -5.50 21.09
C LEU A 203 8.75 -5.71 22.59
N ARG A 204 8.34 -6.87 23.13
CA ARG A 204 8.41 -7.23 24.57
C ARG A 204 7.68 -6.24 25.45
N LEU A 205 6.44 -5.93 25.07
CA LEU A 205 5.52 -5.05 25.80
C LEU A 205 4.65 -5.86 26.75
N GLU A 206 4.02 -5.16 27.70
CA GLU A 206 3.03 -5.79 28.56
C GLU A 206 1.75 -6.10 27.77
N PRO A 207 1.05 -7.21 28.06
CA PRO A 207 -0.20 -7.53 27.39
C PRO A 207 -1.23 -6.40 27.51
N GLY A 208 -1.83 -6.01 26.39
CA GLY A 208 -2.81 -4.92 26.35
C GLY A 208 -2.21 -3.53 26.15
N GLU A 209 -0.88 -3.39 26.11
CA GLU A 209 -0.23 -2.11 25.90
C GLU A 209 -0.53 -1.51 24.53
N LEU A 210 -0.69 -2.31 23.47
CA LEU A 210 -1.17 -1.87 22.17
C LEU A 210 -2.56 -2.40 21.84
N SER A 211 -2.97 -3.54 22.39
CA SER A 211 -4.15 -4.31 21.99
C SER A 211 -5.42 -3.95 22.76
N ALA A 212 -5.32 -3.40 23.99
CA ALA A 212 -6.49 -2.94 24.73
C ALA A 212 -7.22 -1.81 23.98
N ASP A 213 -8.55 -1.84 23.99
CA ASP A 213 -9.36 -0.79 23.37
C ASP A 213 -9.10 0.58 24.02
N GLU A 214 -8.94 1.61 23.19
CA GLU A 214 -8.88 3.01 23.64
C GLU A 214 -10.21 3.33 24.34
N ARG A 215 -10.15 3.66 25.63
CA ARG A 215 -11.32 4.10 26.42
C ARG A 215 -11.76 5.51 26.02
#